data_AF-A0A924UAG2-F1
#
_entry.id   AF-A0A924UAG2-F1
#
_cell.length_a   1.000
_cell.length_b   1.000
_cell.length_c   1.000
_cell.angle_alpha   90.00
_cell.angle_beta   90.00
_cell.angle_gamma   90.00
#
_symmetry.space_group_name_H-M   'P 1'
#
loop_
_entity.id
_entity.type
_entity.pdbx_description
1 polymer ?
#
loop_
_entity_poly.entity_id
_entity_poly.type
_entity_poly.pdbx_seq_one_letter_code
_entity_poly.pdbx_strand_id
1 'polypeptide(L)'
;MGEPQITTGTMWNRGANLCTAVMLRSFIDLLKLDGGHRNLNALNDCAIVISVDDATAEAPMLARRVNGAPLTVREKGPIWA
;
A
#
# COMPACT_ATOMS: atom_id res chain seq x y z
N MET A 1 -8.74 16.03 -6.00
CA MET A 1 -8.86 15.13 -4.84
C MET A 1 -7.45 14.78 -4.40
N GLY A 2 -7.07 15.10 -3.16
CA GLY A 2 -5.71 14.87 -2.65
C GLY A 2 -5.45 13.39 -2.39
N GLU A 3 -4.21 12.95 -2.57
CA GLU A 3 -3.79 11.59 -2.24
C GLU A 3 -3.88 11.42 -0.71
N PRO A 4 -4.53 10.36 -0.18
CA PRO A 4 -4.61 10.13 1.25
C PRO A 4 -3.21 9.99 1.85
N GLN A 5 -2.98 10.70 2.96
CA GLN A 5 -1.71 10.71 3.67
C GLN A 5 -1.88 10.08 5.04
N ILE A 6 -0.94 9.23 5.41
CA ILE A 6 -0.87 8.61 6.73
C ILE A 6 0.54 8.77 7.28
N THR A 7 0.63 9.16 8.55
CA THR A 7 1.90 9.22 9.25
C THR A 7 2.12 7.90 9.97
N THR A 8 3.13 7.13 9.56
CA THR A 8 3.45 5.83 10.19
C THR A 8 4.90 5.82 10.69
N GLY A 9 5.11 5.24 11.87
CA GLY A 9 6.43 5.04 12.46
C GLY A 9 6.68 3.54 12.63
N THR A 10 7.85 3.07 12.23
CA THR A 10 8.30 1.70 12.52
C THR A 10 9.45 1.76 13.53
N MET A 11 9.62 0.72 14.35
CA MET A 11 10.78 0.62 15.27
C MET A 11 12.14 0.71 14.55
N TRP A 12 12.17 0.43 13.24
CA TRP A 12 13.37 0.43 12.39
C TRP A 12 13.69 1.78 11.73
N ASN A 13 12.79 2.77 11.80
CA ASN A 13 13.02 4.12 11.27
C ASN A 13 13.09 5.15 12.41
N ARG A 14 14.03 6.10 12.30
CA ARG A 14 14.10 7.25 13.21
C ARG A 14 12.96 8.22 12.88
N GLY A 15 11.87 8.14 13.64
CA GLY A 15 10.76 9.09 13.58
C GLY A 15 9.59 8.66 12.71
N ALA A 16 8.51 9.45 12.77
CA ALA A 16 7.29 9.22 12.03
C ALA A 16 7.47 9.67 10.57
N ASN A 17 7.15 8.79 9.61
CA ASN A 17 7.26 9.08 8.18
C ASN A 17 5.87 9.42 7.61
N LEU A 18 5.80 10.46 6.77
CA LEU A 18 4.58 10.80 6.06
C LEU A 18 4.49 9.98 4.78
N CYS A 19 3.62 8.98 4.79
CA CYS A 19 3.35 8.12 3.64
C CYS A 19 2.16 8.68 2.86
N THR A 20 2.35 8.91 1.57
CA THR A 20 1.25 9.22 0.65
C THR A 20 0.89 7.94 -0.10
N ALA A 21 -0.37 7.55 -0.03
CA ALA A 21 -0.82 6.23 -0.44
C ALA A 21 -2.13 6.29 -1.21
N VAL A 22 -2.55 5.15 -1.73
CA VAL A 22 -3.88 4.91 -2.31
C VAL A 22 -4.50 3.68 -1.66
N MET A 23 -5.82 3.66 -1.48
CA MET A 23 -6.49 2.51 -0.88
C MET A 23 -6.44 1.31 -1.83
N LEU A 24 -6.14 0.12 -1.31
CA LEU A 24 -6.28 -1.11 -2.09
C LEU A 24 -7.73 -1.26 -2.57
N ARG A 25 -8.70 -0.87 -1.74
CA ARG A 25 -10.13 -0.90 -2.09
C ARG A 25 -10.43 -0.17 -3.39
N SER A 26 -9.76 0.95 -3.68
CA SER A 26 -9.93 1.68 -4.94
C SER A 26 -9.58 0.82 -6.17
N PHE A 27 -8.59 -0.07 -6.06
CA PHE A 27 -8.26 -1.01 -7.13
C PHE A 27 -9.27 -2.15 -7.24
N ILE A 28 -9.73 -2.69 -6.11
CA ILE A 28 -10.76 -3.73 -6.09
C ILE A 28 -12.04 -3.24 -6.76
N ASP A 29 -12.49 -2.03 -6.40
CA ASP A 29 -13.68 -1.41 -6.99
C ASP A 29 -13.48 -1.13 -8.49
N LEU A 30 -12.32 -0.59 -8.87
CA LEU A 30 -11.99 -0.31 -10.27
C LEU A 30 -11.99 -1.58 -11.13
N LEU A 31 -11.45 -2.68 -10.59
CA LEU A 31 -11.35 -3.96 -11.26
C LEU A 31 -12.63 -4.81 -11.14
N LYS A 32 -13.64 -4.33 -10.39
CA LYS A 32 -14.91 -5.04 -10.13
C LYS A 32 -14.67 -6.47 -9.64
N LEU A 33 -13.77 -6.61 -8.68
CA LEU A 33 -13.42 -7.91 -8.12
C LEU A 33 -14.45 -8.29 -7.06
N ASP A 34 -15.23 -9.33 -7.33
CA ASP A 34 -16.19 -9.90 -6.38
C ASP A 34 -15.54 -11.06 -5.62
N GLY A 35 -15.15 -10.79 -4.36
CA GLY A 35 -14.72 -11.82 -3.41
C GLY A 35 -13.46 -12.64 -3.77
N GLY A 36 -13.18 -13.60 -2.88
CA GLY A 36 -12.07 -14.54 -2.99
C GLY A 36 -10.72 -13.96 -2.60
N HIS A 37 -9.66 -14.71 -2.90
CA HIS A 37 -8.30 -14.34 -2.52
C HIS A 37 -7.51 -13.75 -3.70
N ARG A 38 -6.58 -12.85 -3.41
CA ARG A 38 -5.64 -12.28 -4.38
C ARG A 38 -4.21 -12.41 -3.87
N ASN A 39 -3.31 -12.76 -4.79
CA ASN A 39 -1.88 -12.81 -4.52
C ASN A 39 -1.27 -11.44 -4.81
N LEU A 40 -0.57 -10.88 -3.83
CA LEU A 40 0.26 -9.69 -3.97
C LEU A 40 1.72 -10.15 -4.00
N ASN A 41 2.39 -9.93 -5.12
CA ASN A 41 3.80 -10.27 -5.30
C ASN A 41 4.63 -8.99 -5.35
N ALA A 42 5.65 -8.89 -4.51
CA ALA A 42 6.62 -7.82 -4.53
C ALA A 42 7.77 -8.14 -5.49
N LEU A 43 8.52 -7.10 -5.87
CA LEU A 43 9.70 -7.23 -6.76
C LEU A 43 10.83 -8.09 -6.18
N ASN A 44 10.84 -8.32 -4.86
CA ASN A 44 11.81 -9.16 -4.16
C ASN A 44 11.25 -10.57 -3.86
N ASP A 45 10.31 -11.04 -4.69
CA ASP A 45 9.66 -12.35 -4.59
C ASP A 45 8.91 -12.61 -3.27
N CYS A 46 8.69 -11.57 -2.47
CA CYS A 46 7.81 -11.67 -1.31
C CYS A 46 6.36 -11.71 -1.79
N ALA A 47 5.66 -12.82 -1.53
CA ALA A 47 4.27 -13.02 -1.92
C ALA A 47 3.39 -13.15 -0.68
N ILE A 48 2.26 -12.45 -0.68
CA ILE A 48 1.21 -12.59 0.34
C ILE A 48 -0.14 -12.85 -0.33
N VAL A 49 -1.05 -13.47 0.41
CA VAL A 49 -2.43 -13.69 0.00
C VAL A 49 -3.34 -12.83 0.85
N ILE A 50 -4.25 -12.10 0.20
CA ILE A 50 -5.26 -11.25 0.86
C ILE A 50 -6.66 -11.68 0.44
N SER A 51 -7.67 -11.53 1.30
CA SER A 51 -9.06 -11.60 0.87
C SER A 51 -9.49 -10.27 0.25
N VAL A 52 -10.39 -10.31 -0.73
CA VAL A 52 -11.07 -9.10 -1.23
C VAL A 52 -11.83 -8.39 -0.09
N ASP A 53 -12.35 -9.15 0.87
CA ASP A 53 -13.08 -8.60 2.03
C ASP A 53 -12.17 -7.83 3.00
N ASP A 54 -10.86 -8.09 2.97
CA ASP A 54 -9.88 -7.37 3.81
C ASP A 54 -9.65 -5.94 3.29
N ALA A 55 -10.03 -5.65 2.04
CA ALA A 55 -9.93 -4.31 1.46
C ALA A 55 -11.10 -3.42 1.89
N THR A 56 -10.94 -2.83 3.05
CA THR A 56 -11.86 -1.84 3.61
C THR A 56 -11.57 -0.44 3.08
N ALA A 57 -12.41 0.53 3.46
CA ALA A 57 -12.20 1.94 3.13
C ALA A 57 -10.97 2.56 3.84
N GLU A 58 -10.42 1.90 4.86
CA GLU A 58 -9.34 2.42 5.70
C GLU A 58 -8.03 1.63 5.54
N ALA A 59 -8.10 0.37 5.11
CA ALA A 59 -6.95 -0.51 4.96
C ALA A 59 -7.25 -1.67 3.98
N PRO A 60 -6.22 -2.27 3.35
CA PRO A 60 -4.82 -1.86 3.37
C PRO A 60 -4.55 -0.69 2.40
N MET A 61 -3.54 0.10 2.73
CA MET A 61 -3.08 1.25 1.94
C MET A 61 -1.82 0.88 1.15
N LEU A 62 -1.76 1.32 -0.11
CA LEU A 62 -0.63 1.13 -1.00
C LEU A 62 0.17 2.44 -1.10
N ALA A 63 1.25 2.56 -0.32
CA ALA A 63 2.13 3.72 -0.28
C ALA A 63 2.90 3.89 -1.59
N ARG A 64 3.00 5.13 -2.08
CA ARG A 64 3.74 5.51 -3.30
C ARG A 64 4.85 6.50 -3.03
N ARG A 65 4.68 7.35 -2.01
CA ARG A 65 5.68 8.33 -1.58
C ARG A 65 5.87 8.26 -0.09
N VAL A 66 7.09 8.53 0.34
CA VAL A 66 7.45 8.69 1.75
C VAL A 66 8.18 10.02 1.89
N ASN A 67 7.73 10.85 2.83
CA ASN A 67 8.25 12.20 3.07
C ASN A 67 8.30 13.06 1.79
N GLY A 68 7.27 12.92 0.94
CA GLY A 68 7.14 13.65 -0.33
C GLY A 68 7.94 13.07 -1.50
N ALA A 69 8.90 12.19 -1.26
CA ALA A 69 9.71 11.54 -2.29
C ALA A 69 9.05 10.23 -2.76
N PRO A 70 9.10 9.91 -4.08
CA PRO A 70 8.66 8.61 -4.57
C PRO A 70 9.54 7.49 -4.01
N LEU A 71 8.94 6.34 -3.72
CA LEU A 71 9.67 5.15 -3.28
C LEU A 71 10.58 4.64 -4.41
N THR A 72 11.88 4.50 -4.14
CA THR A 72 12.80 3.86 -5.08
C THR A 72 12.68 2.33 -4.99
N VAL A 73 13.17 1.59 -5.99
CA VAL A 73 13.19 0.11 -5.96
C VAL A 73 13.89 -0.42 -4.71
N ARG A 74 14.99 0.22 -4.27
CA ARG A 74 15.71 -0.16 -3.05
C ARG A 74 14.89 0.06 -1.79
N GLU A 75 13.92 0.97 -1.82
CA GLU A 75 13.01 1.31 -0.73
C GLU A 75 11.65 0.60 -0.87
N LYS A 76 11.60 -0.53 -1.59
CA LYS A 76 10.37 -1.29 -1.86
C LYS A 76 9.36 -0.55 -2.75
N GLY A 77 9.83 0.42 -3.53
CA GLY A 77 9.06 1.10 -4.56
C GLY A 77 8.85 0.25 -5.82
N PRO A 78 7.98 0.71 -6.73
CA PRO A 78 7.28 1.99 -6.72
C PRO A 78 6.04 2.04 -5.82
N ILE A 79 5.61 0.89 -5.28
CA ILE A 79 4.47 0.76 -4.38
C ILE A 79 4.85 -0.16 -3.22
N TRP A 80 4.57 0.27 -2.00
CA TRP A 80 4.72 -0.53 -0.80
C TRP A 80 3.37 -0.74 -0.10
N ALA A 81 3.05 -1.98 0.27
CA ALA A 81 1.83 -2.39 0.97
C ALA A 81 2.13 -2.75 2.43
#